data_AF-A0A6J3HI14-F1
#
_entry.id   AF-A0A6J3HI14-F1
#
_cell.length_a   1.000
_cell.length_b   1.000
_cell.length_c   1.000
_cell.angle_alpha   90.00
_cell.angle_beta   90.00
_cell.angle_gamma   90.00
#
_symmetry.space_group_name_H-M   'P 1'
#
loop_
_entity.id
_entity.type
_entity.pdbx_description
1 polymer ?
#
loop_
_entity_poly.entity_id
_entity_poly.type
_entity_poly.pdbx_seq_one_letter_code
_entity_poly.pdbx_strand_id
1 'polypeptide(L)'
;MRDERLSRILTRMQAQARGQLMRIEFKKIVERRDALLVIQWNIRAFMGVKNWPWMKLYFKIKPLLKSAETEKEMATMKEEFGRVKETLEKSEARRKELEEKMVSLLQEK
;
A
#
# COMPACT_ATOMS: atom_id res chain seq x y z
N MET A 1 -28.14 -54.33 -17.84
CA MET A 1 -29.20 -53.30 -18.03
C MET A 1 -29.18 -52.18 -16.99
N ARG A 2 -29.47 -52.40 -15.69
CA ARG A 2 -29.46 -51.34 -14.66
C ARG A 2 -28.05 -50.79 -14.39
N ASP A 3 -27.10 -51.68 -14.11
CA ASP A 3 -25.75 -51.28 -13.69
C ASP A 3 -24.94 -50.65 -14.82
N GLU A 4 -25.15 -51.08 -16.06
CA GLU A 4 -24.55 -50.46 -17.25
C GLU A 4 -25.04 -49.02 -17.44
N ARG A 5 -26.32 -48.75 -17.17
CA ARG A 5 -26.88 -47.39 -17.23
C ARG A 5 -26.35 -46.52 -16.10
N LEU A 6 -26.27 -47.06 -14.88
CA LEU A 6 -25.68 -46.36 -13.73
C LEU A 6 -24.21 -46.04 -13.94
N SER A 7 -23.43 -46.99 -14.44
CA SER A 7 -22.02 -46.80 -14.79
C SER A 7 -21.85 -45.65 -15.79
N ARG A 8 -22.64 -45.60 -16.87
CA ARG A 8 -22.59 -44.50 -17.85
C ARG A 8 -22.88 -43.13 -17.23
N ILE A 9 -23.86 -43.03 -16.32
CA ILE A 9 -24.20 -41.77 -15.64
C ILE A 9 -23.06 -41.34 -14.72
N LEU A 10 -22.53 -42.27 -13.90
CA LEU A 10 -21.44 -41.99 -12.98
C LEU A 10 -20.17 -41.57 -13.72
N THR A 11 -19.80 -42.24 -14.81
CA THR A 11 -18.64 -41.85 -15.62
C THR A 11 -18.79 -40.45 -16.18
N ARG A 12 -19.98 -40.06 -16.65
CA ARG A 12 -20.24 -38.69 -17.14
C ARG A 12 -20.09 -37.66 -16.02
N MET A 13 -20.67 -37.91 -14.84
CA MET A 13 -20.53 -37.02 -13.69
C MET A 13 -19.07 -36.87 -13.27
N GLN A 14 -18.33 -37.97 -13.16
CA GLN A 14 -16.92 -37.96 -12.82
C GLN A 14 -16.05 -37.23 -13.85
N ALA A 15 -16.34 -37.41 -15.15
CA ALA A 15 -15.63 -36.73 -16.22
C ALA A 15 -15.83 -35.20 -16.15
N GLN A 16 -17.05 -34.74 -15.88
CA GLN A 16 -17.35 -33.32 -15.69
C GLN A 16 -16.61 -32.74 -14.48
N ALA A 17 -16.65 -33.44 -13.33
CA ALA A 17 -15.95 -33.00 -12.12
C ALA A 17 -14.43 -32.90 -12.33
N ARG A 18 -13.81 -33.94 -12.91
CA ARG A 18 -12.36 -33.94 -13.23
C ARG A 18 -12.01 -32.83 -14.24
N GLY A 19 -12.83 -32.65 -15.26
CA GLY A 19 -12.64 -31.58 -16.25
C GLY A 19 -12.65 -30.19 -15.62
N GLN A 20 -13.55 -29.94 -14.66
CA GLN A 20 -13.59 -28.67 -13.95
C GLN A 20 -12.36 -28.44 -13.09
N LEU A 21 -11.93 -29.45 -12.32
CA LEU A 21 -10.72 -29.37 -11.50
C LEU A 21 -9.48 -29.07 -12.35
N MET A 22 -9.34 -29.75 -13.50
CA MET A 22 -8.20 -29.55 -14.38
C MET A 22 -8.19 -28.18 -15.07
N ARG A 23 -9.36 -27.61 -15.42
CA ARG A 23 -9.42 -26.23 -15.95
C ARG A 23 -8.98 -25.20 -14.92
N ILE A 24 -9.35 -25.38 -13.65
CA ILE A 24 -8.91 -24.50 -12.56
C ILE A 24 -7.38 -24.56 -12.41
N GLU A 25 -6.80 -25.77 -12.43
CA GLU A 25 -5.36 -25.92 -12.30
C GLU A 25 -4.60 -25.41 -13.53
N PHE A 26 -5.13 -25.66 -14.73
CA PHE A 26 -4.56 -25.14 -15.98
C PHE A 26 -4.49 -23.61 -15.99
N LYS A 27 -5.52 -22.92 -15.48
CA LYS A 27 -5.50 -21.46 -15.34
C LYS A 27 -4.29 -20.99 -14.51
N LYS A 28 -4.01 -21.64 -13.38
CA LYS A 28 -2.83 -21.33 -12.56
C LYS A 28 -1.53 -21.60 -13.30
N ILE A 29 -1.46 -22.67 -14.09
CA ILE A 29 -0.26 -22.99 -14.89
C ILE A 29 -0.01 -21.90 -15.93
N VAL A 30 -1.04 -21.43 -16.62
CA VAL A 30 -0.93 -20.34 -17.61
C VAL A 30 -0.47 -19.05 -16.94
N GLU A 31 -1.10 -18.66 -15.82
CA GLU A 31 -0.69 -17.47 -15.05
C GLU A 31 0.77 -17.54 -14.60
N ARG A 32 1.21 -18.71 -14.10
CA ARG A 32 2.61 -18.94 -13.71
C ARG A 32 3.58 -18.86 -14.90
N ARG A 33 3.20 -19.41 -16.06
CA ARG A 33 4.02 -19.36 -17.28
C ARG A 33 4.25 -17.92 -17.71
N ASP A 34 3.19 -17.12 -17.76
CA ASP A 34 3.28 -15.73 -18.22
C ASP A 34 4.08 -14.88 -17.20
N ALA A 35 3.85 -15.08 -15.90
CA ALA A 35 4.66 -14.44 -14.85
C ALA A 35 6.16 -14.81 -14.96
N LEU A 36 6.46 -16.09 -15.23
CA LEU A 36 7.84 -16.56 -15.39
C LEU A 36 8.53 -15.89 -16.58
N LEU A 37 7.83 -15.73 -17.71
CA LEU A 37 8.38 -15.02 -18.86
C LEU A 37 8.66 -13.56 -18.51
N VAL A 38 7.72 -12.87 -17.89
CA VAL A 38 7.91 -11.46 -17.47
C VAL A 38 9.11 -11.32 -16.54
N ILE A 39 9.25 -12.19 -15.54
CA ILE A 39 10.39 -12.16 -14.60
C ILE A 39 11.70 -12.39 -15.34
N GLN A 40 11.79 -13.42 -16.19
CA GLN A 40 13.02 -13.72 -16.92
C GLN A 40 13.45 -12.57 -17.85
N TRP A 41 12.49 -11.98 -18.56
CA TRP A 41 12.76 -10.86 -19.45
C TRP A 41 13.24 -9.63 -18.69
N ASN A 42 12.59 -9.30 -17.58
CA ASN A 42 13.00 -8.18 -16.73
C ASN A 42 14.39 -8.39 -16.13
N ILE A 43 14.73 -9.59 -15.68
CA ILE A 43 16.07 -9.90 -15.17
C ILE A 43 17.12 -9.68 -16.27
N ARG A 44 16.89 -10.17 -17.49
CA ARG A 44 17.83 -9.96 -18.62
C ARG A 44 17.97 -8.48 -18.97
N ALA A 45 16.85 -7.76 -19.06
CA ALA A 45 16.85 -6.32 -19.33
C ALA A 45 17.61 -5.55 -18.25
N PHE A 46 17.34 -5.84 -16.97
CA PHE A 46 18.06 -5.26 -15.84
C PHE A 46 19.55 -5.52 -15.90
N MET A 47 19.96 -6.76 -16.18
CA MET A 47 21.39 -7.11 -16.31
C MET A 47 22.08 -6.34 -17.44
N GLY A 48 21.37 -6.04 -18.53
CA GLY A 48 21.86 -5.18 -19.61
C GLY A 48 22.04 -3.72 -19.19
N VAL A 49 21.10 -3.15 -18.44
CA VAL A 49 21.12 -1.71 -18.09
C VAL A 49 21.81 -1.38 -16.77
N LYS A 50 21.98 -2.33 -15.84
CA LYS A 50 22.49 -2.05 -14.48
C LYS A 50 23.86 -1.39 -14.44
N ASN A 51 24.69 -1.65 -15.45
CA ASN A 51 26.05 -1.11 -15.53
C ASN A 51 26.12 0.18 -16.35
N TRP A 52 25.05 0.56 -17.03
CA TRP A 52 24.98 1.75 -17.90
C TRP A 52 25.17 3.04 -17.07
N PRO A 53 25.98 4.01 -17.52
CA PRO A 53 26.30 5.19 -16.72
C PRO A 53 25.07 5.98 -16.24
N TRP A 54 24.05 6.14 -17.09
CA TRP A 54 22.80 6.81 -16.71
C TRP A 54 22.02 6.07 -15.63
N MET A 55 21.97 4.73 -15.68
CA MET A 55 21.30 3.92 -14.65
C MET A 55 22.03 4.01 -13.32
N LYS A 56 23.38 3.99 -13.33
CA LYS A 56 24.20 4.20 -12.13
C LYS A 56 23.99 5.58 -11.52
N LEU A 57 23.91 6.61 -12.35
CA LEU A 57 23.64 7.97 -11.90
C LEU A 57 22.26 8.05 -11.22
N TYR A 58 21.24 7.49 -11.86
CA TYR A 58 19.88 7.40 -11.30
C TYR A 58 19.86 6.69 -9.93
N PHE A 59 20.55 5.55 -9.79
CA PHE A 59 20.61 4.82 -8.52
C PHE A 59 21.32 5.58 -7.40
N LYS A 60 22.30 6.43 -7.72
CA LYS A 60 22.96 7.29 -6.73
C LYS A 60 22.10 8.48 -6.33
N ILE A 61 21.37 9.09 -7.27
CA ILE A 61 20.58 10.30 -7.02
C ILE A 61 19.25 9.97 -6.31
N LYS A 62 18.58 8.88 -6.68
CA LYS A 62 17.23 8.56 -6.18
C LYS A 62 17.13 8.50 -4.64
N PRO A 63 18.07 7.87 -3.90
CA PRO A 63 18.03 7.89 -2.43
C PRO A 63 18.19 9.29 -1.84
N LEU A 64 19.03 10.13 -2.45
CA LEU A 64 19.29 11.50 -2.00
C LEU A 64 18.04 12.38 -2.16
N LEU A 65 17.28 12.19 -3.23
CA LEU A 65 16.00 12.89 -3.42
C LEU A 65 14.99 12.53 -2.33
N LYS A 66 14.91 11.24 -1.95
CA LYS A 66 14.03 10.81 -0.85
C LYS A 66 14.44 11.44 0.47
N SER A 67 15.74 11.47 0.78
CA SER A 67 16.23 12.13 2.00
C SER A 67 15.91 13.63 2.01
N ALA A 68 16.12 14.31 0.88
CA ALA A 68 15.80 15.74 0.74
C ALA A 68 14.28 16.00 0.91
N GLU A 69 13.43 15.12 0.37
CA GLU A 69 11.98 15.20 0.54
C GLU A 69 11.57 15.03 2.02
N THR A 70 12.13 14.03 2.71
CA THR A 70 11.85 13.84 4.15
C THR A 70 12.34 14.99 5.03
N GLU A 71 13.47 15.63 4.68
CA GLU A 71 13.96 16.78 5.41
C GLU A 71 13.05 18.01 5.21
N LYS A 72 12.55 18.19 3.99
CA LYS A 72 11.55 19.23 3.68
C LYS A 72 10.25 18.99 4.44
N GLU A 73 9.74 17.77 4.48
CA GLU A 73 8.55 17.39 5.27
C GLU A 73 8.76 17.64 6.77
N MET A 74 9.96 17.36 7.29
CA MET A 74 10.29 17.62 8.69
C MET A 74 10.35 19.11 8.99
N ALA A 75 10.89 19.92 8.07
CA ALA A 75 10.91 21.37 8.22
C ALA A 75 9.48 21.94 8.26
N THR A 76 8.60 21.50 7.36
CA THR A 76 7.18 21.92 7.37
C THR A 76 6.47 21.48 8.65
N MET A 77 6.72 20.27 9.12
CA MET A 77 6.13 19.76 10.35
C MET A 77 6.58 20.55 11.59
N LYS A 78 7.85 20.97 11.65
CA LYS A 78 8.37 21.81 12.74
C LYS A 78 7.72 23.20 12.75
N GLU A 79 7.52 23.80 11.58
CA GLU A 79 6.85 25.09 11.44
C GLU A 79 5.39 25.01 11.89
N GLU A 80 4.66 24.00 11.41
CA GLU A 80 3.28 23.75 11.81
C GLU A 80 3.15 23.50 13.31
N PHE A 81 4.06 22.69 13.87
CA PHE A 81 4.10 22.43 15.31
C PHE A 81 4.30 23.71 16.12
N GLY A 82 5.23 24.58 15.70
CA GLY A 82 5.44 25.88 16.33
C GLY A 82 4.19 26.75 16.32
N ARG A 83 3.53 26.87 15.16
CA ARG A 83 2.29 27.65 15.01
C ARG A 83 1.14 27.10 15.86
N VAL A 84 0.97 25.78 15.89
CA VAL A 84 -0.06 25.12 16.69
C VAL A 84 0.20 25.34 18.18
N LYS A 85 1.46 25.22 18.62
CA LYS A 85 1.84 25.46 20.01
C LYS A 85 1.54 26.89 20.46
N GLU A 86 1.90 27.90 19.65
CA GLU A 86 1.58 29.31 19.95
C GLU A 86 0.06 29.56 20.00
N THR A 87 -0.69 28.96 19.08
CA THR A 87 -2.16 29.09 19.04
C THR A 87 -2.79 28.45 20.27
N LEU A 88 -2.27 27.30 20.71
CA LEU A 88 -2.72 26.61 21.91
C LEU A 88 -2.45 27.46 23.17
N GLU A 89 -1.24 27.99 23.33
CA GLU A 89 -0.89 28.86 24.46
C GLU A 89 -1.80 30.10 24.54
N LYS A 90 -2.06 30.77 23.41
CA LYS A 90 -3.00 31.90 23.35
C LYS A 90 -4.43 31.51 23.71
N SER A 91 -4.89 30.35 23.25
CA SER A 91 -6.23 29.83 23.57
C SER A 91 -6.38 29.48 25.04
N GLU A 92 -5.36 28.87 25.64
CA GLU A 92 -5.35 28.51 27.07
C GLU A 92 -5.33 29.75 27.97
N ALA A 93 -4.53 30.77 27.62
CA ALA A 93 -4.51 32.05 28.33
C ALA A 93 -5.88 32.73 28.28
N ARG A 94 -6.49 32.81 27.08
CA ARG A 94 -7.83 33.37 26.90
C ARG A 94 -8.90 32.59 27.68
N ARG A 95 -8.80 31.27 27.74
CA ARG A 95 -9.72 30.43 28.53
C ARG A 95 -9.62 30.77 30.02
N LYS A 96 -8.41 30.88 30.57
CA LYS A 96 -8.20 31.24 31.98
C LYS A 96 -8.75 32.63 32.32
N GLU A 97 -8.48 33.63 31.49
CA GLU A 97 -9.03 34.99 31.68
C GLU A 97 -10.58 35.01 31.68
N LEU A 98 -11.20 34.25 30.78
CA LEU A 98 -12.66 34.16 30.71
C LEU A 98 -13.26 33.42 31.92
N GLU A 99 -12.59 32.36 32.40
CA GLU A 99 -12.99 31.64 33.61
C GLU A 99 -12.91 32.54 34.85
N GLU A 100 -11.84 33.32 35.01
CA GLU A 100 -11.70 34.29 36.12
C GLU A 100 -12.78 35.37 36.08
N LYS A 101 -13.06 35.95 34.90
CA LYS A 101 -14.16 36.92 34.72
C LYS A 101 -15.53 36.34 35.02
N MET A 102 -15.75 35.07 34.70
CA MET A 102 -17.03 34.40 34.98
C MET A 102 -17.23 34.18 36.47
N VAL A 103 -16.17 33.84 37.21
CA VAL A 103 -16.22 33.72 38.68
C VAL A 103 -16.50 35.07 39.33
N SER A 104 -15.87 36.17 38.89
CA SER A 104 -16.14 37.50 39.45
C SER A 104 -17.59 37.94 39.22
N LEU A 105 -18.13 37.72 38.01
CA LEU A 105 -19.54 38.05 37.69
C LEU A 105 -20.55 37.25 38.52
N LEU A 106 -20.22 36.03 38.95
CA LEU A 106 -21.06 35.23 39.83
C LEU A 106 -20.98 35.69 41.29
N GLN A 107 -19.84 36.24 41.73
CA GLN A 107 -19.67 36.79 43.08
C GLN A 107 -20.31 38.18 43.25
N GLU A 108 -20.43 38.95 42.17
CA GLU A 108 -21.12 40.26 42.15
C GLU A 108 -22.66 40.17 42.13
N LYS A 109 -23.22 38.95 42.12
CA LYS A 109 -24.65 38.68 42.02
C LYS A 109 -25.23 38.18 43.35
#